data_AF-A0A2D8U563-F1
#
_entry.id   AF-A0A2D8U563-F1
#
_cell.length_a   1.000
_cell.length_b   1.000
_cell.length_c   1.000
_cell.angle_alpha   90.00
_cell.angle_beta   90.00
_cell.angle_gamma   90.00
#
_symmetry.space_group_name_H-M   'P 1'
#
loop_
_entity.id
_entity.type
_entity.pdbx_description
1 polymer ?
#
loop_
_entity_poly.entity_id
_entity_poly.type
_entity_poly.pdbx_seq_one_letter_code
_entity_poly.pdbx_strand_id
1 'polypeptide(L)'
;EVLDYPIDGVLNSHPGLLPECRGSASPAWSVYHDIPIGSSTHFCDNGIDTGELLLKREVSVRRGMTYEDLCYHTLVLSGVLMKEALEAYFEGRWGEMRRPQGESEHPTFRNAPDEILNVVRKKLADQTYLHYVD
;
A
#
# COMPACT_ATOMS: atom_id res chain seq x y z
N GLU A 1 16.27 9.58 15.14
CA GLU A 1 16.06 10.90 15.78
C GLU A 1 14.59 11.34 15.69
N VAL A 2 14.01 11.65 14.52
CA VAL A 2 12.59 12.09 14.46
C VAL A 2 11.60 10.99 14.88
N LEU A 3 11.86 9.74 14.49
CA LEU A 3 10.99 8.61 14.82
C LEU A 3 10.96 8.26 16.32
N ASP A 4 11.93 8.75 17.09
CA ASP A 4 12.10 8.43 18.51
C ASP A 4 11.33 9.40 19.43
N TYR A 5 10.78 10.51 18.91
CA TYR A 5 10.05 11.48 19.73
C TYR A 5 8.64 11.02 20.13
N PRO A 6 7.83 10.43 19.24
CA PRO A 6 6.52 9.92 19.64
C PRO A 6 6.67 8.64 20.49
N ILE A 7 6.16 8.69 21.72
CA ILE A 7 6.31 7.62 22.74
C ILE A 7 5.85 6.26 22.20
N ASP A 8 4.81 6.27 21.38
CA ASP A 8 4.13 5.08 20.88
C ASP A 8 4.52 4.71 19.44
N GLY A 9 5.44 5.47 18.85
CA GLY A 9 5.93 5.33 17.47
C GLY A 9 5.21 6.20 16.45
N VAL A 10 5.66 6.09 15.20
CA VAL A 10 5.11 6.81 14.04
C VAL A 10 4.42 5.82 13.12
N LEU A 11 3.19 6.13 12.70
CA LEU A 11 2.46 5.36 11.71
C LEU A 11 2.51 6.01 10.34
N ASN A 12 2.58 5.17 9.31
CA ASN A 12 2.37 5.55 7.92
C ASN A 12 1.18 4.79 7.33
N SER A 13 0.46 5.44 6.43
CA SER A 13 -0.54 4.80 5.58
C SER A 13 -0.05 4.81 4.14
N HIS A 14 0.16 3.60 3.63
CA HIS A 14 0.83 3.32 2.38
C HIS A 14 -0.16 2.82 1.34
N PRO A 15 -0.28 3.43 0.14
CA PRO A 15 -1.22 3.03 -0.91
C PRO A 15 -0.73 1.81 -1.72
N GLY A 16 -0.14 0.83 -1.04
CA GLY A 16 0.32 -0.42 -1.60
C GLY A 16 0.27 -1.54 -0.58
N LEU A 17 0.23 -2.79 -1.05
CA LEU A 17 0.32 -3.96 -0.19
C LEU A 17 1.77 -4.25 0.17
N LEU A 18 2.10 -4.09 1.45
CA LEU A 18 3.40 -4.44 1.98
C LEU A 18 3.49 -5.94 2.32
N PRO A 19 4.66 -6.60 2.11
CA PRO A 19 5.94 -6.02 1.67
C PRO A 19 6.10 -5.90 0.14
N GLU A 20 5.13 -6.37 -0.64
CA GLU A 20 5.22 -6.51 -2.10
C GLU A 20 5.47 -5.19 -2.84
N CYS A 21 4.95 -4.06 -2.33
CA CYS A 21 5.00 -2.79 -3.03
C CYS A 21 5.53 -1.62 -2.18
N ARG A 22 6.70 -1.80 -1.55
CA ARG A 22 7.43 -0.73 -0.83
C ARG A 22 7.82 0.42 -1.75
N GLY A 23 7.90 1.64 -1.21
CA GLY A 23 8.44 2.81 -1.90
C GLY A 23 7.38 3.72 -2.50
N SER A 24 7.61 4.23 -3.71
CA SER A 24 6.74 5.24 -4.31
C SER A 24 5.89 4.70 -5.45
N ALA A 25 4.82 5.42 -5.82
CA ALA A 25 3.94 5.08 -6.94
C ALA A 25 3.35 3.66 -6.89
N SER A 26 3.00 3.19 -5.70
CA SER A 26 2.58 1.81 -5.46
C SER A 26 1.43 1.30 -6.34
N PRO A 27 0.37 2.09 -6.64
CA PRO A 27 -0.66 1.64 -7.58
C PRO A 27 -0.10 1.33 -8.97
N ALA A 28 0.88 2.11 -9.46
CA ALA A 28 1.47 1.91 -10.78
C ALA A 28 2.30 0.63 -10.82
N TRP A 29 3.21 0.45 -9.86
CA TRP A 29 4.04 -0.75 -9.77
C TRP A 29 3.21 -2.01 -9.54
N SER A 30 2.12 -1.90 -8.78
CA SER A 30 1.22 -3.02 -8.56
C SER A 30 0.55 -3.49 -9.84
N VAL A 31 0.02 -2.57 -10.66
CA VAL A 31 -0.50 -2.93 -11.99
C VAL A 31 0.60 -3.49 -12.87
N TYR A 32 1.77 -2.84 -12.89
CA TYR A 32 2.89 -3.22 -13.74
C TYR A 32 3.35 -4.66 -13.47
N HIS A 33 3.53 -5.02 -12.20
CA HIS A 33 4.04 -6.32 -11.75
C HIS A 33 2.97 -7.37 -11.44
N ASP A 34 1.68 -7.07 -11.65
CA ASP A 34 0.58 -7.95 -11.21
C ASP A 34 0.64 -8.25 -9.72
N ILE A 35 0.87 -7.23 -8.90
CA ILE A 35 0.64 -7.27 -7.45
C ILE A 35 -0.82 -6.83 -7.21
N PRO A 36 -1.58 -7.47 -6.32
CA PRO A 36 -2.93 -7.00 -5.97
C PRO A 36 -2.92 -5.55 -5.49
N ILE A 37 -3.90 -4.75 -5.93
CA ILE A 37 -4.03 -3.35 -5.48
C ILE A 37 -4.59 -3.32 -4.07
N GLY A 38 -4.04 -2.46 -3.21
CA GLY A 38 -4.50 -2.32 -1.84
C GLY A 38 -3.72 -1.27 -1.08
N SER A 39 -3.98 -1.17 0.21
CA SER A 39 -3.28 -0.28 1.12
C SER A 39 -2.86 -1.01 2.39
N SER A 40 -1.79 -0.52 3.01
CA SER A 40 -1.25 -1.00 4.27
C SER A 40 -1.08 0.15 5.26
N THR A 41 -1.27 -0.13 6.55
CA THR A 41 -0.88 0.77 7.66
C THR A 41 0.20 0.08 8.46
N HIS A 42 1.32 0.75 8.68
CA HIS A 42 2.51 0.18 9.31
C HIS A 42 3.24 1.21 10.16
N PHE A 43 4.12 0.73 11.05
CA PHE A 43 5.06 1.59 11.77
C PHE A 43 6.19 2.03 10.86
N CYS A 44 6.63 3.27 11.00
CA CYS A 44 7.85 3.75 10.38
C CYS A 44 9.06 3.22 11.15
N ASP A 45 10.08 2.80 10.41
CA ASP A 45 11.42 2.52 10.91
C ASP A 45 12.44 3.29 10.05
N ASN A 46 13.74 2.95 10.16
CA ASN A 46 14.78 3.63 9.40
C ASN A 46 14.83 3.23 7.91
N GLY A 47 14.05 2.25 7.48
CA GLY A 47 13.94 1.87 6.08
C GLY A 47 12.73 2.52 5.40
N ILE A 48 12.55 2.22 4.11
CA ILE A 48 11.44 2.74 3.31
C ILE A 48 10.33 1.69 3.31
N ASP A 49 9.25 2.00 4.03
CA ASP A 49 8.07 1.16 4.19
C ASP A 49 8.37 -0.26 4.71
N THR A 50 9.34 -0.40 5.63
CA THR A 50 9.81 -1.70 6.15
C THR A 50 9.32 -2.07 7.55
N GLY A 51 8.84 -1.10 8.34
CA GLY A 51 8.46 -1.36 9.74
C GLY A 51 7.20 -2.21 9.92
N GLU A 52 6.90 -2.65 11.14
CA GLU A 52 5.85 -3.65 11.39
C GLU A 52 4.46 -3.26 10.85
N LEU A 53 3.75 -4.22 10.26
CA LEU A 53 2.39 -4.07 9.78
C LEU A 53 1.39 -4.04 10.93
N LEU A 54 0.37 -3.18 10.81
CA LEU A 54 -0.86 -3.25 11.61
C LEU A 54 -2.00 -3.84 10.78
N LEU A 55 -2.28 -3.19 9.65
CA LEU A 55 -3.43 -3.48 8.79
C LEU A 55 -2.98 -3.53 7.33
N LYS A 56 -3.63 -4.37 6.54
CA LYS A 56 -3.58 -4.32 5.09
C LYS A 56 -4.89 -4.83 4.51
N ARG A 57 -5.33 -4.23 3.41
CA ARG A 57 -6.58 -4.62 2.74
C ARG A 57 -6.44 -4.39 1.24
N GLU A 58 -7.02 -5.28 0.46
CA GLU A 58 -7.07 -5.17 -1.00
C GLU A 58 -8.21 -4.24 -1.44
N VAL A 59 -8.02 -3.57 -2.56
CA VAL A 59 -9.07 -2.90 -3.32
C VAL A 59 -9.56 -3.86 -4.38
N SER A 60 -10.88 -4.08 -4.45
CA SER A 60 -11.49 -4.86 -5.52
C SER A 60 -11.41 -4.09 -6.84
N VAL A 61 -10.51 -4.52 -7.73
CA VAL A 61 -10.30 -3.88 -9.03
C VAL A 61 -11.27 -4.46 -10.06
N ARG A 62 -12.09 -3.61 -10.69
CA ARG A 62 -13.05 -4.02 -11.72
C ARG A 62 -12.58 -3.62 -13.12
N ARG A 63 -12.98 -4.40 -14.12
CA ARG A 63 -12.71 -4.07 -15.53
C ARG A 63 -13.29 -2.70 -15.88
N GLY A 64 -12.50 -1.88 -16.57
CA GLY A 64 -12.85 -0.51 -16.93
C GLY A 64 -12.41 0.56 -15.91
N MET A 65 -11.88 0.18 -14.74
CA MET A 65 -11.21 1.12 -13.85
C MET A 65 -9.93 1.67 -14.49
N THR A 66 -9.72 2.97 -14.34
CA THR A 66 -8.52 3.69 -14.78
C THR A 66 -7.44 3.68 -13.70
N TYR A 67 -6.22 4.06 -14.08
CA TYR A 67 -5.13 4.23 -13.11
C TYR A 67 -5.49 5.25 -12.01
N GLU A 68 -6.19 6.32 -12.38
CA GLU A 68 -6.68 7.34 -11.47
C GLU A 68 -7.69 6.78 -10.47
N ASP A 69 -8.59 5.89 -10.91
CA ASP A 69 -9.53 5.21 -10.01
C ASP A 69 -8.78 4.37 -8.98
N LEU A 70 -7.73 3.64 -9.40
CA LEU A 70 -6.91 2.85 -8.48
C LEU A 70 -6.19 3.73 -7.45
N CYS A 71 -5.64 4.87 -7.89
CA CYS A 71 -5.04 5.85 -6.99
C CYS A 71 -6.07 6.40 -5.99
N TYR A 72 -7.28 6.72 -6.46
CA TYR A 72 -8.35 7.24 -5.61
C TYR A 72 -8.78 6.19 -4.57
N HIS A 73 -9.05 4.95 -5.00
CA HIS A 73 -9.51 3.89 -4.11
C HIS A 73 -8.45 3.49 -3.07
N THR A 74 -7.17 3.43 -3.45
CA THR A 74 -6.08 3.17 -2.48
C THR A 74 -5.93 4.32 -1.49
N LEU A 75 -6.06 5.58 -1.93
CA LEU A 75 -6.03 6.74 -1.03
C LEU A 75 -7.19 6.71 -0.02
N VAL A 76 -8.41 6.44 -0.48
CA VAL A 76 -9.58 6.31 0.40
C VAL A 76 -9.38 5.17 1.40
N LEU A 77 -8.92 4.01 0.92
CA LEU A 77 -8.67 2.86 1.77
C LEU A 77 -7.58 3.13 2.81
N SER A 78 -6.50 3.82 2.44
CA SER A 78 -5.45 4.25 3.37
C SER A 78 -6.02 5.08 4.52
N GLY A 79 -6.94 6.01 4.24
CA GLY A 79 -7.63 6.78 5.28
C GLY A 79 -8.51 5.92 6.20
N VAL A 80 -9.21 4.94 5.65
CA VAL A 80 -10.01 3.98 6.43
C VAL A 80 -9.13 3.14 7.35
N LEU A 81 -8.02 2.60 6.85
CA LEU A 81 -7.11 1.80 7.66
C LEU A 81 -6.42 2.63 8.76
N MET A 82 -6.07 3.89 8.47
CA MET A 82 -5.54 4.79 9.51
C MET A 82 -6.55 5.03 10.63
N LYS A 83 -7.82 5.25 10.30
CA LYS A 83 -8.90 5.39 11.28
C LYS A 83 -8.99 4.13 12.16
N GLU A 84 -9.04 2.95 11.55
CA GLU A 84 -9.13 1.67 12.26
C GLU A 84 -7.91 1.45 13.18
N ALA A 85 -6.71 1.82 12.74
CA ALA A 85 -5.49 1.74 13.54
C ALA A 85 -5.54 2.67 14.76
N LEU A 86 -6.06 3.89 14.61
CA LEU A 86 -6.25 4.84 15.72
C LEU A 86 -7.33 4.37 16.70
N GLU A 87 -8.43 3.79 16.21
CA GLU A 87 -9.46 3.18 17.07
C GLU A 87 -8.85 2.05 17.92
N ALA A 88 -8.07 1.16 17.29
CA ALA A 88 -7.37 0.10 18.00
C ALA A 88 -6.32 0.61 19.00
N TYR A 89 -5.69 1.76 18.73
CA TYR A 89 -4.78 2.42 19.65
C TYR A 89 -5.51 2.90 20.91
N PHE A 90 -6.62 3.63 20.75
CA PHE A 90 -7.42 4.11 21.89
C PHE A 90 -8.04 2.98 22.72
N GLU A 91 -8.31 1.84 22.10
CA GLU A 91 -8.77 0.63 22.78
C GLU A 91 -7.65 -0.18 23.43
N GLY A 92 -6.37 0.19 23.23
CA GLY A 92 -5.21 -0.53 23.76
C GLY A 92 -4.91 -1.86 23.07
N ARG A 93 -5.50 -2.13 21.90
CA ARG A 93 -5.40 -3.43 21.19
C ARG A 93 -4.42 -3.44 20.02
N TRP A 94 -3.96 -2.28 19.56
CA TRP A 94 -3.08 -2.19 18.40
C TRP A 94 -1.74 -2.94 18.54
N GLY A 95 -1.27 -3.19 19.77
CA GLY A 95 -0.05 -3.95 20.04
C GLY A 95 -0.19 -5.42 19.63
N GLU A 96 -1.38 -5.99 19.81
CA GLU A 96 -1.72 -7.37 19.40
C GLU A 96 -1.86 -7.50 17.89
N MET A 97 -2.08 -6.39 17.17
CA MET A 97 -2.22 -6.36 15.72
C MET A 97 -0.88 -6.27 14.99
N ARG A 98 0.19 -5.86 15.70
CA ARG A 98 1.53 -5.69 15.13
C ARG A 98 2.08 -7.02 14.67
N ARG A 99 2.64 -7.03 13.47
CA ARG A 99 3.33 -8.19 12.91
C ARG A 99 4.46 -7.80 11.96
N PRO A 100 5.53 -8.60 11.86
CA PRO A 100 6.52 -8.44 10.82
C PRO A 100 5.87 -8.46 9.43
N GLN A 101 6.39 -7.66 8.49
CA GLN A 101 5.88 -7.67 7.11
C GLN A 101 6.28 -8.93 6.34
N GLY A 102 7.45 -9.49 6.66
CA GLY A 102 8.13 -10.50 5.86
C GLY A 102 9.02 -9.91 4.76
N GLU A 103 9.52 -10.81 3.92
CA GLU A 103 10.34 -10.49 2.75
C GLU A 103 9.48 -10.40 1.49
N SER A 104 9.97 -9.66 0.50
CA SER A 104 9.36 -9.53 -0.83
C SER A 104 10.44 -9.78 -1.89
N GLU A 105 10.05 -10.41 -2.99
CA GLU A 105 10.92 -10.55 -4.17
C GLU A 105 11.04 -9.23 -4.96
N HIS A 106 10.14 -8.28 -4.70
CA HIS A 106 10.13 -6.98 -5.33
C HIS A 106 11.06 -5.99 -4.60
N PRO A 107 11.75 -5.11 -5.34
CA PRO A 107 12.59 -4.07 -4.74
C PRO A 107 11.73 -3.00 -4.07
N THR A 108 12.35 -2.15 -3.26
CA THR A 108 11.76 -0.86 -2.91
C THR A 108 11.68 0.02 -4.17
N PHE A 109 10.46 0.32 -4.60
CA PHE A 109 10.22 1.03 -5.84
C PHE A 109 10.47 2.54 -5.71
N ARG A 110 10.98 3.14 -6.79
CA ARG A 110 11.05 4.59 -6.94
C ARG A 110 9.79 5.12 -7.63
N ASN A 111 9.68 6.44 -7.78
CA ASN A 111 8.56 7.00 -8.52
C ASN A 111 8.49 6.41 -9.94
N ALA A 112 7.28 6.10 -10.42
CA ALA A 112 7.08 5.52 -11.74
C ALA A 112 7.29 6.62 -12.80
N PRO A 113 8.22 6.44 -13.76
CA PRO A 113 8.38 7.37 -14.87
C PRO A 113 7.26 7.18 -15.90
N ASP A 114 7.16 8.12 -16.84
CA ASP A 114 6.08 8.15 -17.85
C ASP A 114 6.02 6.87 -18.68
N GLU A 115 7.16 6.24 -18.97
CA GLU A 115 7.21 4.97 -19.70
C GLU A 115 6.48 3.85 -18.95
N ILE A 116 6.65 3.78 -17.62
CA ILE A 116 5.96 2.80 -16.77
C ILE A 116 4.47 3.13 -16.68
N LEU A 117 4.11 4.40 -16.52
CA LEU A 117 2.71 4.82 -16.48
C LEU A 117 1.98 4.52 -17.79
N ASN A 118 2.65 4.66 -18.94
CA ASN A 118 2.10 4.28 -20.24
C ASN A 118 1.83 2.78 -20.33
N VAL A 119 2.74 1.93 -19.82
CA VAL A 119 2.52 0.48 -19.75
C VAL A 119 1.34 0.15 -18.83
N VAL A 120 1.27 0.78 -17.66
CA VAL A 120 0.17 0.59 -16.69
C VAL A 120 -1.17 0.95 -17.32
N ARG A 121 -1.29 2.12 -17.93
CA ARG A 121 -2.52 2.57 -18.60
C ARG A 121 -2.92 1.63 -19.71
N LYS A 122 -1.96 1.18 -20.53
CA LYS A 122 -2.21 0.21 -21.59
C LYS A 122 -2.69 -1.13 -21.03
N LYS A 123 -2.07 -1.64 -19.97
CA LYS A 123 -2.45 -2.91 -19.32
C LYS A 123 -3.88 -2.86 -18.78
N LEU A 124 -4.29 -1.74 -18.20
CA LEU A 124 -5.65 -1.52 -17.73
C LEU A 124 -6.64 -1.40 -18.91
N ALA A 125 -6.30 -0.63 -19.95
CA ALA A 125 -7.12 -0.47 -21.15
C ALA A 125 -7.34 -1.80 -21.91
N ASP A 126 -6.28 -2.60 -22.03
CA ASP A 126 -6.31 -3.93 -22.65
C ASP A 126 -6.90 -4.99 -21.71
N GLN A 127 -7.19 -4.63 -20.45
CA GLN A 127 -7.72 -5.50 -19.40
C GLN A 127 -6.89 -6.76 -19.13
N THR A 128 -5.56 -6.60 -19.17
CA THR A 128 -4.57 -7.68 -18.99
C THR A 128 -3.95 -7.72 -17.59
N TYR A 129 -4.36 -6.83 -16.68
CA TYR A 129 -4.02 -6.94 -15.26
C TYR A 129 -4.63 -8.22 -14.64
N LEU A 130 -3.85 -8.93 -13.82
CA LEU A 130 -4.22 -10.27 -13.35
C LEU A 130 -5.32 -10.29 -12.28
N HIS A 131 -5.38 -9.28 -11.41
CA HIS A 131 -6.22 -9.29 -10.20
C HIS A 131 -7.51 -8.50 -10.37
N TYR A 132 -8.17 -8.64 -11.52
CA TYR A 132 -9.56 -8.20 -11.65
C TYR A 132 -10.47 -9.12 -10.83
N VAL A 133 -11.44 -8.52 -10.14
CA VAL A 133 -12.60 -9.25 -9.62
C VAL A 133 -13.65 -9.38 -10.72
N ASP A 134 -14.42 -10.48 -10.65
CA ASP A 134 -15.57 -10.73 -11.54
C ASP A 134 -16.73 -9.74 -11.32
#